data_AF-A0A7D4AX21-F1
#
_entry.id   AF-A0A7D4AX21-F1
#
_cell.length_a   1.000
_cell.length_b   1.000
_cell.length_c   1.000
_cell.angle_alpha   90.00
_cell.angle_beta   90.00
_cell.angle_gamma   90.00
#
_symmetry.space_group_name_H-M   'P 1'
#
loop_
_entity.id
_entity.type
_entity.pdbx_description
1 polymer ?
#
loop_
_entity_poly.entity_id
_entity_poly.type
_entity_poly.pdbx_seq_one_letter_code
_entity_poly.pdbx_strand_id
1 'polypeptide(L)'
;MPQNPPLTPEFTGVRRVWRTIYPDGDAAAPVQVTAEAVRDLARQMLLNQFVFIYDVRAQQPVFVSAGIERVLGYPADEFNLEHFYNQIHPADAALVGRATMLSAEYAGRYRAETLGQVFSTAYRLRHQRGHYIRILRQNYGLYADEKGNVLVIASIYTDITAHKHTDEVTFHCTDERLQRRLEQELCPPGETLSRREQAVLKRVLAGRSSQQIADELFVSVHTVNTHRRNIKRKANRRDLPELLRLL
;
A
#
# COMPACT_ATOMS: atom_id res chain seq x y z
N MET A 1 -24.20 -5.64 -25.37
CA MET A 1 -23.59 -4.57 -24.54
C MET A 1 -24.30 -4.57 -23.20
N PRO A 2 -23.63 -4.79 -22.06
CA PRO A 2 -24.27 -4.62 -20.76
C PRO A 2 -24.77 -3.17 -20.64
N GLN A 3 -26.04 -2.97 -20.28
CA GLN A 3 -26.55 -1.63 -19.98
C GLN A 3 -25.86 -1.15 -18.70
N ASN A 4 -25.13 -0.04 -18.80
CA ASN A 4 -24.52 0.56 -17.62
C ASN A 4 -25.64 1.01 -16.65
N PRO A 5 -25.51 0.74 -15.35
CA PRO A 5 -26.47 1.21 -14.37
C PRO A 5 -26.56 2.75 -14.41
N PRO A 6 -27.73 3.33 -14.09
CA PRO A 6 -27.89 4.78 -14.05
C PRO A 6 -26.92 5.39 -13.02
N LEU A 7 -26.35 6.55 -13.36
CA LEU A 7 -25.50 7.30 -12.44
C LEU A 7 -26.31 7.71 -11.20
N THR A 8 -25.66 7.72 -10.04
CA THR A 8 -26.28 8.27 -8.83
C THR A 8 -26.52 9.78 -9.00
N PRO A 9 -27.41 10.39 -8.19
CA PRO A 9 -27.68 11.83 -8.25
C PRO A 9 -26.41 12.69 -8.10
N GLU A 10 -25.47 12.27 -7.26
CA GLU A 10 -24.20 12.95 -7.01
C GLU A 10 -23.33 12.98 -8.27
N PHE A 11 -23.22 11.86 -8.99
CA PHE A 11 -22.46 11.78 -10.24
C PHE A 11 -23.19 12.43 -11.43
N THR A 12 -24.51 12.56 -11.36
CA THR A 12 -25.30 13.35 -12.33
C THR A 12 -24.93 14.83 -12.25
N GLY A 13 -24.62 15.34 -11.05
CA GLY A 13 -24.12 16.70 -10.83
C GLY A 13 -22.77 16.96 -11.50
N VAL A 14 -21.85 15.98 -11.50
CA VAL A 14 -20.53 16.11 -12.14
C VAL A 14 -20.67 16.35 -13.65
N ARG A 15 -21.52 15.58 -14.33
CA ARG A 15 -21.81 15.79 -15.76
C ARG A 15 -22.44 17.15 -16.03
N ARG A 16 -23.32 17.63 -15.14
CA ARG A 16 -23.92 18.95 -15.26
C ARG A 16 -22.86 20.05 -15.21
N VAL A 17 -21.92 19.97 -14.27
CA VAL A 17 -20.81 20.94 -14.16
C VAL A 17 -19.91 20.90 -15.40
N TRP A 18 -19.53 19.72 -15.89
CA TRP A 18 -18.73 19.66 -17.12
C TRP A 18 -19.45 20.27 -18.33
N ARG A 19 -20.77 20.11 -18.43
CA ARG A 19 -21.59 20.73 -19.49
C ARG A 19 -21.71 22.25 -19.37
N THR A 20 -21.45 22.86 -18.21
CA THR A 20 -21.36 24.33 -18.15
C THR A 20 -20.06 24.85 -18.77
N ILE A 21 -19.00 24.03 -18.74
CA ILE A 21 -17.69 24.35 -19.34
C ILE A 21 -17.69 23.99 -20.84
N TYR A 22 -18.32 22.87 -21.20
CA TYR A 22 -18.46 22.37 -22.57
C TYR A 22 -19.93 22.05 -22.89
N PRO A 23 -20.75 23.06 -23.25
CA PRO A 23 -22.18 22.87 -23.54
C PRO A 23 -22.44 21.82 -24.64
N ASP A 24 -21.56 21.78 -25.65
CA ASP A 24 -21.62 20.85 -26.78
C ASP A 24 -20.68 19.63 -26.62
N GLY A 25 -20.20 19.37 -25.39
CA GLY A 25 -19.10 18.42 -25.12
C GLY A 25 -19.35 16.97 -25.53
N ASP A 26 -20.61 16.56 -25.73
CA ASP A 26 -20.96 15.21 -26.19
C ASP A 26 -20.80 15.05 -27.72
N ALA A 27 -20.61 16.14 -28.48
CA ALA A 27 -20.46 16.12 -29.93
C ALA A 27 -18.99 16.08 -30.41
N ALA A 28 -18.04 16.40 -29.54
CA ALA A 28 -16.62 16.40 -29.86
C ALA A 28 -16.01 15.00 -29.73
N ALA A 29 -15.16 14.61 -30.68
CA ALA A 29 -14.38 13.38 -30.56
C ALA A 29 -13.39 13.48 -29.38
N PRO A 30 -13.17 12.40 -28.62
CA PRO A 30 -12.17 12.39 -27.55
C PRO A 30 -10.79 12.74 -28.08
N VAL A 31 -10.04 13.53 -27.30
CA VAL A 31 -8.62 13.79 -27.58
C VAL A 31 -7.86 12.46 -27.58
N GLN A 32 -7.08 12.22 -28.64
CA GLN A 32 -6.20 11.07 -28.72
C GLN A 32 -4.99 11.30 -27.82
N VAL A 33 -4.80 10.42 -26.84
CA VAL A 33 -3.68 10.51 -25.89
C VAL A 33 -2.38 10.10 -26.60
N THR A 34 -1.44 11.03 -26.69
CA THR A 34 -0.13 10.80 -27.32
C THR A 34 0.88 10.22 -26.33
N ALA A 35 1.98 9.68 -26.83
CA ALA A 35 3.11 9.27 -25.98
C ALA A 35 3.69 10.44 -25.15
N GLU A 36 3.56 11.68 -25.62
CA GLU A 36 3.94 12.87 -24.89
C GLU A 36 3.01 13.14 -23.71
N ALA A 37 1.70 13.05 -23.91
CA ALA A 37 0.73 13.18 -22.83
C ALA A 37 0.93 12.12 -21.73
N VAL A 38 1.33 10.90 -22.10
CA VAL A 38 1.70 9.84 -21.12
C VAL A 38 2.98 10.20 -20.35
N ARG A 39 3.99 10.78 -21.02
CA ARG A 39 5.20 11.27 -20.35
C ARG A 39 4.90 12.43 -19.40
N ASP A 40 4.02 13.33 -19.80
CA ASP A 40 3.61 14.44 -18.95
C ASP A 40 2.79 13.96 -17.75
N LEU A 41 1.89 12.99 -17.94
CA LEU A 41 1.22 12.31 -16.84
C LEU A 41 2.24 11.71 -15.87
N ALA A 42 3.27 11.01 -16.35
CA ALA A 42 4.32 10.46 -15.49
C ALA A 42 5.02 11.56 -14.68
N ARG A 43 5.30 12.73 -15.27
CA ARG A 43 5.87 13.88 -14.53
C ARG A 43 4.91 14.44 -13.48
N GLN A 44 3.62 14.52 -13.79
CA GLN A 44 2.58 15.00 -12.87
C GLN A 44 2.36 14.03 -11.70
N MET A 45 2.39 12.72 -11.96
CA MET A 45 2.32 11.70 -10.89
C MET A 45 3.46 11.88 -9.87
N LEU A 46 4.64 12.32 -10.33
CA LEU A 46 5.82 12.56 -9.50
C LEU A 46 5.79 13.90 -8.71
N LEU A 47 4.64 14.58 -8.61
CA LEU A 47 4.50 15.77 -7.78
C LEU A 47 4.38 15.43 -6.29
N ASN A 48 3.65 14.36 -5.96
CA ASN A 48 3.47 13.86 -4.60
C ASN A 48 3.90 12.40 -4.45
N GLN A 49 4.55 11.85 -5.47
CA GLN A 49 5.03 10.48 -5.49
C GLN A 49 6.46 10.40 -6.01
N PHE A 50 7.12 9.30 -5.69
CA PHE A 50 8.33 8.90 -6.39
C PHE A 50 8.36 7.40 -6.65
N VAL A 51 9.04 7.05 -7.73
CA VAL A 51 9.26 5.67 -8.16
C VAL A 51 10.66 5.24 -7.79
N PHE A 52 10.76 4.00 -7.35
CA PHE A 52 11.98 3.31 -6.97
C PHE A 52 11.99 1.96 -7.67
N ILE A 53 13.10 1.58 -8.32
CA ILE A 53 13.24 0.26 -8.95
C ILE A 53 14.48 -0.43 -8.38
N TYR A 54 14.30 -1.69 -8.00
CA TYR A 54 15.30 -2.50 -7.32
C TYR A 54 15.54 -3.80 -8.08
N ASP A 55 16.81 -4.11 -8.39
CA ASP A 55 17.18 -5.42 -8.90
C ASP A 55 17.42 -6.36 -7.71
N VAL A 56 16.58 -7.39 -7.61
CA VAL A 56 16.55 -8.35 -6.51
C VAL A 56 17.82 -9.20 -6.50
N ARG A 57 18.44 -9.48 -7.64
CA ARG A 57 19.65 -10.32 -7.69
C ARG A 57 20.87 -9.54 -7.26
N ALA A 58 20.99 -8.31 -7.77
CA ALA A 58 22.11 -7.43 -7.46
C ALA A 58 21.99 -6.77 -6.07
N GLN A 59 20.83 -6.88 -5.43
CA GLN A 59 20.52 -6.28 -4.13
C GLN A 59 20.80 -4.77 -4.11
N GLN A 60 20.47 -4.09 -5.20
CA GLN A 60 20.77 -2.66 -5.36
C GLN A 60 19.66 -1.93 -6.11
N PRO A 61 19.47 -0.63 -5.82
CA PRO A 61 18.60 0.21 -6.61
C PRO A 61 19.16 0.38 -8.02
N VAL A 62 18.29 0.29 -9.02
CA VAL A 62 18.64 0.53 -10.44
C VAL A 62 18.05 1.84 -10.96
N PHE A 63 17.04 2.38 -10.27
CA PHE A 63 16.45 3.67 -10.62
C PHE A 63 15.71 4.29 -9.42
N VAL A 64 15.83 5.60 -9.28
CA VAL A 64 15.04 6.44 -8.38
C VAL A 64 14.59 7.66 -9.18
N SER A 65 13.30 7.96 -9.17
CA SER A 65 12.78 9.14 -9.89
C SER A 65 13.07 10.43 -9.13
N ALA A 66 13.23 11.55 -9.85
CA ALA A 66 13.39 12.89 -9.28
C ALA A 66 12.25 13.36 -8.36
N GLY A 67 11.08 12.69 -8.36
CA GLY A 67 10.00 12.97 -7.41
C GLY A 67 10.41 12.84 -5.94
N ILE A 68 11.46 12.06 -5.65
CA ILE A 68 11.94 11.86 -4.27
C ILE A 68 12.38 13.18 -3.61
N GLU A 69 12.92 14.11 -4.38
CA GLU A 69 13.33 15.42 -3.88
C GLU A 69 12.12 16.25 -3.45
N ARG A 70 11.02 16.17 -4.20
CA ARG A 70 9.78 16.89 -3.83
C ARG A 70 9.10 16.28 -2.61
N VAL A 71 9.13 14.95 -2.49
CA VAL A 71 8.43 14.23 -1.43
C VAL A 71 9.24 14.20 -0.12
N LEU A 72 10.56 14.01 -0.19
CA LEU A 72 11.43 13.82 0.97
C LEU A 72 12.57 14.81 1.09
N GLY A 73 12.82 15.65 0.09
CA GLY A 73 13.91 16.63 0.07
C GLY A 73 15.26 16.08 -0.36
N TYR A 74 15.40 14.78 -0.59
CA TYR A 74 16.69 14.20 -0.99
C TYR A 74 16.89 14.26 -2.51
N PRO A 75 18.07 14.68 -3.01
CA PRO A 75 18.43 14.51 -4.40
C PRO A 75 18.37 13.04 -4.83
N ALA A 76 17.94 12.77 -6.06
CA ALA A 76 17.76 11.39 -6.54
C ALA A 76 19.08 10.63 -6.72
N ASP A 77 20.17 11.35 -7.02
CA ASP A 77 21.53 10.84 -7.17
C ASP A 77 22.22 10.57 -5.82
N GLU A 78 21.76 11.19 -4.75
CA GLU A 78 22.20 10.90 -3.37
C GLU A 78 21.43 9.74 -2.72
N PHE A 79 20.53 9.08 -3.46
CA PHE A 79 19.72 8.01 -2.90
C PHE A 79 20.58 6.83 -2.44
N ASN A 80 20.43 6.46 -1.17
CA ASN A 80 21.02 5.27 -0.58
C ASN A 80 19.93 4.48 0.16
N LEU A 81 19.77 3.20 -0.19
CA LEU A 81 18.69 2.36 0.35
C LEU A 81 18.84 2.12 1.86
N GLU A 82 20.06 1.89 2.34
CA GLU A 82 20.31 1.67 3.77
C GLU A 82 20.02 2.94 4.58
N HIS A 83 20.49 4.08 4.08
CA HIS A 83 20.16 5.38 4.67
C HIS A 83 18.65 5.59 4.72
N PHE A 84 17.95 5.27 3.62
CA PHE A 84 16.50 5.40 3.52
C PHE A 84 15.76 4.55 4.56
N TYR A 85 16.21 3.31 4.80
CA TYR A 85 15.65 2.48 5.88
C TYR A 85 15.93 3.03 7.28
N ASN A 86 17.07 3.68 7.49
CA ASN A 86 17.39 4.36 8.75
C ASN A 86 16.53 5.63 8.99
N GLN A 87 15.85 6.15 7.96
CA GLN A 87 14.90 7.27 8.10
C GLN A 87 13.49 6.85 8.49
N ILE A 88 13.21 5.54 8.58
CA ILE A 88 11.91 5.07 9.07
C ILE A 88 11.76 5.48 10.54
N HIS A 89 10.57 5.97 10.91
CA HIS A 89 10.33 6.37 12.30
C HIS A 89 10.65 5.21 13.27
N PRO A 90 11.38 5.44 14.39
CA PRO A 90 11.84 4.36 15.26
C PRO A 90 10.74 3.44 15.78
N ALA A 91 9.56 3.99 16.09
CA ALA A 91 8.40 3.20 16.52
C ALA A 91 7.77 2.34 15.40
N ASP A 92 8.06 2.67 14.13
CA ASP A 92 7.53 1.98 12.95
C ASP A 92 8.56 0.98 12.39
N ALA A 93 9.86 1.18 12.64
CA ALA A 93 10.96 0.44 12.01
C ALA A 93 10.84 -1.08 12.12
N ALA A 94 10.61 -1.61 13.33
CA ALA A 94 10.45 -3.06 13.53
C ALA A 94 9.26 -3.64 12.73
N LEU A 95 8.18 -2.85 12.63
CA LEU A 95 6.99 -3.23 11.88
C LEU A 95 7.29 -3.22 10.38
N VAL A 96 7.76 -2.09 9.87
CA VAL A 96 8.06 -1.93 8.44
C VAL A 96 9.09 -2.97 7.97
N GLY A 97 10.09 -3.29 8.78
CA GLY A 97 11.06 -4.35 8.51
C GLY A 97 10.39 -5.71 8.31
N ARG A 98 9.47 -6.11 9.20
CA ARG A 98 8.71 -7.36 9.04
C ARG A 98 7.77 -7.37 7.85
N ALA A 99 7.05 -6.27 7.58
CA ALA A 99 6.23 -6.17 6.37
C ALA A 99 7.11 -6.35 5.12
N THR A 100 8.29 -5.75 5.11
CA THR A 100 9.25 -5.88 4.00
C THR A 100 9.76 -7.32 3.87
N MET A 101 10.07 -8.00 4.97
CA MET A 101 10.44 -9.42 4.98
C MET A 101 9.31 -10.32 4.46
N LEU A 102 8.08 -10.10 4.92
CA LEU A 102 6.90 -10.82 4.44
C LEU A 102 6.69 -10.64 2.93
N SER A 103 6.91 -9.43 2.40
CA SER A 103 6.87 -9.15 0.96
C SER A 103 7.91 -9.98 0.19
N ALA A 104 9.13 -10.09 0.72
CA ALA A 104 10.19 -10.89 0.12
C ALA A 104 9.89 -12.40 0.17
N GLU A 105 9.40 -12.91 1.30
CA GLU A 105 8.96 -14.31 1.44
C GLU A 105 7.80 -14.64 0.50
N TYR A 106 6.83 -13.73 0.37
CA TYR A 106 5.72 -13.83 -0.56
C TYR A 106 6.24 -13.93 -2.01
N ALA A 107 7.14 -13.03 -2.42
CA ALA A 107 7.78 -13.08 -3.73
C ALA A 107 8.56 -14.38 -3.97
N GLY A 108 9.32 -14.85 -2.97
CA GLY A 108 10.09 -16.10 -3.08
C GLY A 108 9.20 -17.35 -3.17
N ARG A 109 8.05 -17.35 -2.47
CA ARG A 109 7.12 -18.49 -2.44
C ARG A 109 6.28 -18.58 -3.70
N TYR A 110 5.67 -17.47 -4.10
CA TYR A 110 4.70 -17.43 -5.20
C TYR A 110 5.31 -16.98 -6.53
N ARG A 111 6.58 -16.55 -6.55
CA ARG A 111 7.37 -16.37 -7.78
C ARG A 111 6.65 -15.44 -8.79
N ALA A 112 6.62 -15.79 -10.07
CA ALA A 112 5.99 -15.02 -11.13
C ALA A 112 4.48 -14.83 -10.93
N GLU A 113 3.84 -15.65 -10.08
CA GLU A 113 2.42 -15.46 -9.75
C GLU A 113 2.17 -14.23 -8.88
N THR A 114 3.23 -13.59 -8.39
CA THR A 114 3.16 -12.30 -7.70
C THR A 114 3.14 -11.11 -8.67
N LEU A 115 3.44 -11.32 -9.95
CA LEU A 115 3.34 -10.27 -10.96
C LEU A 115 1.88 -9.82 -11.08
N GLY A 116 1.66 -8.50 -11.10
CA GLY A 116 0.33 -7.90 -11.05
C GLY A 116 -0.30 -7.83 -9.66
N GLN A 117 0.35 -8.37 -8.63
CA GLN A 117 -0.07 -8.18 -7.23
C GLN A 117 0.67 -6.99 -6.61
N VAL A 118 -0.01 -6.32 -5.68
CA VAL A 118 0.50 -5.11 -5.03
C VAL A 118 0.66 -5.36 -3.54
N PHE A 119 1.86 -5.12 -3.04
CA PHE A 119 2.15 -5.15 -1.61
C PHE A 119 2.28 -3.71 -1.09
N SER A 120 1.30 -3.28 -0.30
CA SER A 120 1.17 -1.91 0.20
C SER A 120 1.55 -1.82 1.68
N THR A 121 2.33 -0.81 2.06
CA THR A 121 2.66 -0.51 3.45
C THR A 121 2.65 1.00 3.67
N ALA A 122 1.86 1.50 4.62
CA ALA A 122 1.85 2.91 5.00
C ALA A 122 2.51 3.11 6.36
N TYR A 123 3.47 4.03 6.46
CA TYR A 123 4.26 4.27 7.68
C TYR A 123 4.86 5.67 7.68
N ARG A 124 5.52 6.06 8.78
CA ARG A 124 6.20 7.35 8.87
C ARG A 124 7.65 7.26 8.39
N LEU A 125 8.03 8.22 7.57
CA LEU A 125 9.37 8.35 7.02
C LEU A 125 9.87 9.78 7.22
N ARG A 126 11.14 9.93 7.59
CA ARG A 126 11.73 11.22 7.89
C ARG A 126 12.12 11.96 6.61
N HIS A 127 11.56 13.15 6.44
CA HIS A 127 11.97 14.11 5.42
C HIS A 127 13.37 14.67 5.77
N GLN A 128 14.17 15.07 4.78
CA GLN A 128 15.53 15.62 4.95
C GLN A 128 15.59 16.77 5.97
N ARG A 129 14.59 17.67 5.92
CA ARG A 129 14.32 18.75 6.91
C ARG A 129 13.99 18.29 8.34
N GLY A 130 13.97 16.99 8.63
CA GLY A 130 13.90 16.42 9.97
C GLY A 130 12.52 16.05 10.51
N HIS A 131 11.43 16.52 9.89
CA HIS A 131 10.06 16.15 10.26
C HIS A 131 9.64 14.82 9.62
N TYR A 132 8.58 14.19 10.12
CA TYR A 132 8.04 12.95 9.56
C TYR A 132 6.84 13.21 8.66
N ILE A 133 6.84 12.55 7.50
CA ILE A 133 5.67 12.43 6.63
C ILE A 133 5.13 11.00 6.70
N ARG A 134 3.87 10.81 6.31
CA ARG A 134 3.27 9.48 6.15
C ARG A 134 3.35 9.09 4.70
N ILE A 135 4.03 7.99 4.43
CA ILE A 135 4.24 7.50 3.08
C ILE A 135 3.51 6.18 2.88
N LEU A 136 2.80 6.04 1.76
CA LEU A 136 2.30 4.77 1.27
C LEU A 136 3.31 4.22 0.26
N ARG A 137 3.96 3.12 0.60
CA ARG A 137 4.80 2.34 -0.31
C ARG A 137 3.98 1.22 -0.94
N GLN A 138 3.93 1.15 -2.27
CA GLN A 138 3.32 0.06 -3.03
C GLN A 138 4.40 -0.63 -3.85
N ASN A 139 4.65 -1.92 -3.58
CA ASN A 139 5.63 -2.73 -4.29
C ASN A 139 4.93 -3.63 -5.33
N TYR A 140 5.56 -3.73 -6.51
CA TYR A 140 5.13 -4.50 -7.66
C TYR A 140 6.30 -5.34 -8.17
N GLY A 141 6.10 -6.64 -8.36
CA GLY A 141 7.03 -7.42 -9.19
C GLY A 141 6.88 -6.98 -10.65
N LEU A 142 7.96 -6.55 -11.30
CA LEU A 142 7.95 -6.13 -12.70
C LEU A 142 8.35 -7.26 -13.65
N TYR A 143 9.43 -7.96 -13.31
CA TYR A 143 10.02 -8.98 -14.16
C TYR A 143 10.35 -10.22 -13.34
N ALA A 144 10.25 -11.39 -13.97
CA ALA A 144 10.67 -12.66 -13.42
C ALA A 144 11.54 -13.40 -14.45
N ASP A 145 12.41 -14.30 -13.98
CA ASP A 145 13.17 -15.19 -14.85
C ASP A 145 12.31 -16.36 -15.38
N GLU A 146 12.91 -17.20 -16.23
CA GLU A 146 12.25 -18.39 -16.79
C GLU A 146 11.82 -19.41 -15.72
N LYS A 147 12.45 -19.39 -14.54
CA LYS A 147 12.10 -20.23 -13.39
C LYS A 147 11.04 -19.56 -12.49
N GLY A 148 10.56 -18.37 -12.87
CA GLY A 148 9.60 -17.56 -12.17
C GLY A 148 10.16 -16.76 -11.00
N ASN A 149 11.46 -16.75 -10.74
CA ASN A 149 12.00 -15.93 -9.64
C ASN A 149 11.90 -14.44 -10.00
N VAL A 150 11.40 -13.62 -9.06
CA VAL A 150 11.29 -12.18 -9.27
C VAL A 150 12.68 -11.57 -9.43
N LEU A 151 12.87 -10.82 -10.51
CA LEU A 151 14.13 -10.16 -10.87
C LEU A 151 14.13 -8.70 -10.45
N VAL A 152 13.01 -8.01 -10.68
CA VAL A 152 12.91 -6.56 -10.51
C VAL A 152 11.63 -6.24 -9.77
N ILE A 153 11.78 -5.39 -8.74
CA ILE A 153 10.66 -4.82 -8.00
C ILE A 153 10.62 -3.32 -8.31
N ALA A 154 9.45 -2.83 -8.69
CA ALA A 154 9.16 -1.40 -8.67
C ALA A 154 8.35 -1.06 -7.42
N SER A 155 8.66 0.08 -6.84
CA SER A 155 7.96 0.64 -5.69
C SER A 155 7.50 2.05 -6.03
N ILE A 156 6.25 2.36 -5.74
CA ILE A 156 5.72 3.73 -5.75
C ILE A 156 5.59 4.16 -4.29
N TYR A 157 6.12 5.33 -3.98
CA TYR A 157 6.03 5.97 -2.69
C TYR A 157 5.17 7.22 -2.83
N THR A 158 4.07 7.29 -2.09
CA THR A 158 3.10 8.39 -2.15
C THR A 158 3.03 9.09 -0.81
N ASP A 159 3.18 10.42 -0.78
CA ASP A 159 2.86 11.19 0.43
C ASP A 159 1.34 11.16 0.68
N ILE A 160 0.96 10.54 1.78
CA ILE A 160 -0.43 10.42 2.23
C ILE A 160 -0.69 11.21 3.53
N THR A 161 0.20 12.12 3.91
CA THR A 161 0.10 12.91 5.15
C THR A 161 -1.23 13.67 5.23
N ALA A 162 -1.72 14.20 4.12
CA ALA A 162 -3.01 14.89 4.04
C ALA A 162 -4.23 13.95 4.14
N HIS A 163 -4.06 12.64 3.89
CA HIS A 163 -5.15 11.67 3.77
C HIS A 163 -5.20 10.68 4.95
N LYS A 164 -4.10 10.54 5.69
CA LYS A 164 -3.99 9.66 6.86
C LYS A 164 -3.44 10.47 8.02
N HIS A 165 -4.23 10.61 9.07
CA HIS A 165 -3.82 11.35 10.27
C HIS A 165 -3.34 10.44 11.40
N THR A 166 -3.51 9.12 11.26
CA THR A 166 -3.05 8.15 12.27
C THR A 166 -1.58 7.79 12.09
N ASP A 167 -0.90 7.50 13.18
CA ASP A 167 0.49 6.98 13.20
C ASP A 167 0.57 5.47 13.02
N GLU A 168 -0.58 4.85 12.78
CA GLU A 168 -0.70 3.42 12.62
C GLU A 168 -0.04 2.96 11.33
N VAL A 169 0.93 2.04 11.43
CA VAL A 169 1.46 1.33 10.26
C VAL A 169 0.39 0.39 9.74
N THR A 170 0.06 0.48 8.44
CA THR A 170 -0.92 -0.41 7.80
C THR A 170 -0.28 -1.20 6.68
N PHE A 171 -0.59 -2.48 6.61
CA PHE A 171 -0.13 -3.40 5.56
C PHE A 171 -1.33 -4.00 4.81
N HIS A 172 -1.20 -4.16 3.50
CA HIS A 172 -2.17 -4.84 2.65
C HIS A 172 -1.48 -5.51 1.46
N CYS A 173 -1.98 -6.67 1.04
CA CYS A 173 -1.63 -7.26 -0.24
C CYS A 173 -2.90 -7.61 -1.02
N THR A 174 -2.91 -7.31 -2.32
CA THR A 174 -4.04 -7.62 -3.21
C THR A 174 -4.24 -9.11 -3.44
N ASP A 175 -3.22 -9.94 -3.17
CA ASP A 175 -3.31 -11.38 -3.33
C ASP A 175 -3.99 -12.03 -2.12
N GLU A 176 -5.22 -12.50 -2.33
CA GLU A 176 -6.01 -13.19 -1.32
C GLU A 176 -5.34 -14.48 -0.80
N ARG A 177 -4.38 -15.07 -1.53
CA ARG A 177 -3.62 -16.23 -1.05
C ARG A 177 -2.74 -15.86 0.12
N LEU A 178 -2.11 -14.68 0.11
CA LEU A 178 -1.33 -14.21 1.24
C LEU A 178 -2.23 -13.91 2.42
N GLN A 179 -3.38 -13.26 2.19
CA GLN A 179 -4.35 -12.99 3.25
C GLN A 179 -4.82 -14.29 3.92
N ARG A 180 -5.26 -15.28 3.15
CA ARG A 180 -5.68 -16.60 3.67
C ARG A 180 -4.57 -17.31 4.43
N ARG A 181 -3.32 -17.25 3.94
CA ARG A 181 -2.16 -17.83 4.64
C ARG A 181 -1.98 -17.17 6.01
N LEU A 182 -2.01 -15.84 6.07
CA LEU A 182 -1.89 -15.10 7.33
C LEU A 182 -3.04 -15.45 8.28
N GLU A 183 -4.29 -15.55 7.79
CA GLU A 183 -5.43 -15.99 8.61
C GLU A 183 -5.20 -17.38 9.22
N GLN A 184 -4.68 -18.33 8.44
CA GLN A 184 -4.39 -19.69 8.88
C GLN A 184 -3.22 -19.74 9.88
N GLU A 185 -2.14 -18.99 9.63
CA GLU A 185 -0.98 -18.97 10.50
C GLU A 185 -1.29 -18.24 11.84
N LEU A 186 -2.25 -17.31 11.86
CA LEU A 186 -2.71 -16.59 13.05
C LEU A 186 -3.67 -17.39 13.94
N CYS A 187 -4.31 -18.43 13.40
CA CYS A 187 -5.21 -19.33 14.11
C CYS A 187 -4.57 -20.73 14.25
N PRO A 188 -3.80 -21.01 15.31
CA PRO A 188 -3.25 -22.35 15.52
C PRO A 188 -4.37 -23.39 15.73
N PRO A 189 -4.13 -24.68 15.40
CA PRO A 189 -5.07 -25.75 15.73
C PRO A 189 -5.25 -25.84 17.25
N GLY A 190 -6.45 -25.54 17.76
CA GLY A 190 -6.81 -25.68 19.17
C GLY A 190 -7.16 -24.39 19.92
N GLU A 191 -6.77 -23.21 19.41
CA GLU A 191 -7.23 -21.91 19.93
C GLU A 191 -7.97 -21.14 18.83
N THR A 192 -9.27 -20.95 19.02
CA THR A 192 -10.10 -20.25 18.04
C THR A 192 -10.25 -18.78 18.41
N LEU A 193 -9.98 -17.91 17.44
CA LEU A 193 -10.45 -16.53 17.50
C LEU A 193 -11.98 -16.53 17.60
N SER A 194 -12.52 -15.70 18.47
CA SER A 194 -13.96 -15.45 18.53
C SER A 194 -14.46 -14.87 17.21
N ARG A 195 -15.75 -15.00 16.93
CA ARG A 195 -16.37 -14.42 15.72
C ARG A 195 -16.04 -12.93 15.53
N ARG A 196 -15.92 -12.17 16.62
CA ARG A 196 -15.55 -10.75 16.57
C ARG A 196 -14.08 -10.52 16.29
N GLU A 197 -13.20 -11.31 16.90
CA GLU A 197 -11.77 -11.28 16.59
C GLU A 197 -11.50 -11.67 15.12
N GLN A 198 -12.21 -12.66 14.58
CA GLN A 198 -12.14 -13.02 13.15
C GLN A 198 -12.64 -11.89 12.24
N ALA A 199 -13.77 -11.26 12.59
CA ALA A 199 -14.31 -10.15 11.81
C ALA A 199 -13.38 -8.93 11.77
N VAL A 200 -12.70 -8.66 12.89
CA VAL A 200 -11.66 -7.62 12.97
C VAL A 200 -10.44 -8.03 12.16
N LEU A 201 -9.93 -9.25 12.31
CA LEU A 201 -8.75 -9.75 11.60
C LEU A 201 -8.93 -9.68 10.07
N LYS A 202 -10.10 -10.07 9.55
CA LYS A 202 -10.37 -10.02 8.12
C LYS A 202 -10.26 -8.60 7.54
N ARG A 203 -10.76 -7.59 8.26
CA ARG A 203 -10.71 -6.18 7.81
C ARG A 203 -9.32 -5.59 7.93
N VAL A 204 -8.63 -5.95 9.01
CA VAL A 204 -7.22 -5.68 9.22
C VAL A 204 -6.39 -6.18 8.03
N LEU A 205 -6.56 -7.45 7.62
CA LEU A 205 -5.85 -8.03 6.46
C LEU A 205 -6.25 -7.40 5.13
N ALA A 206 -7.45 -6.83 5.05
CA ALA A 206 -7.91 -6.00 3.94
C ALA A 206 -7.37 -4.55 4.00
N GLY A 207 -6.43 -4.23 4.89
CA GLY A 207 -5.78 -2.93 4.99
C GLY A 207 -6.61 -1.83 5.66
N ARG A 208 -7.69 -2.21 6.38
CA ARG A 208 -8.56 -1.23 7.06
C ARG A 208 -7.90 -0.74 8.34
N SER A 209 -7.91 0.58 8.54
CA SER A 209 -7.47 1.21 9.80
C SER A 209 -8.43 0.91 10.96
N SER A 210 -7.98 1.07 12.20
CA SER A 210 -8.87 0.89 13.37
C SER A 210 -10.14 1.74 13.31
N GLN A 211 -10.07 2.95 12.74
CA GLN A 211 -11.24 3.82 12.55
C GLN A 211 -12.21 3.22 11.53
N GLN A 212 -11.72 2.83 10.36
CA GLN A 212 -12.57 2.20 9.33
C GLN A 212 -13.22 0.91 9.84
N ILE A 213 -12.48 0.10 10.61
CA ILE A 213 -13.02 -1.13 11.21
C ILE A 213 -14.12 -0.80 12.23
N ALA A 214 -13.91 0.24 13.06
CA ALA A 214 -14.89 0.69 14.04
C ALA A 214 -16.20 1.11 13.35
N ASP A 215 -16.08 1.89 12.27
CA ASP A 215 -17.21 2.36 11.47
C ASP A 215 -17.93 1.18 10.79
N GLU A 216 -17.19 0.25 10.15
CA GLU A 216 -17.75 -0.92 9.45
C GLU A 216 -18.41 -1.95 10.39
N LEU A 217 -17.90 -2.07 11.62
CA LEU A 217 -18.41 -3.02 12.62
C LEU A 217 -19.40 -2.39 13.60
N PHE A 218 -19.65 -1.08 13.49
CA PHE A 218 -20.50 -0.29 14.39
C PHE A 218 -20.08 -0.44 15.86
N VAL A 219 -18.77 -0.30 16.12
CA VAL A 219 -18.18 -0.35 17.47
C VAL A 219 -17.21 0.80 17.69
N SER A 220 -16.78 1.06 18.93
CA SER A 220 -15.78 2.09 19.17
C SER A 220 -14.38 1.65 18.68
N VAL A 221 -13.53 2.62 18.32
CA VAL A 221 -12.10 2.40 18.05
C VAL A 221 -11.41 1.70 19.22
N HIS A 222 -11.80 2.03 20.46
CA HIS A 222 -11.29 1.37 21.66
C HIS A 222 -11.62 -0.13 21.68
N THR A 223 -12.84 -0.50 21.26
CA THR A 223 -13.28 -1.89 21.14
C THR A 223 -12.46 -2.63 20.07
N VAL A 224 -12.22 -2.01 18.91
CA VAL A 224 -11.36 -2.59 17.86
C VAL A 224 -9.95 -2.83 18.38
N ASN A 225 -9.36 -1.84 19.05
CA ASN A 225 -8.02 -1.94 19.63
C ASN A 225 -7.94 -3.06 20.69
N THR A 226 -9.02 -3.26 21.45
CA THR A 226 -9.15 -4.37 22.41
C THR A 226 -9.17 -5.72 21.71
N HIS A 227 -9.95 -5.88 20.64
CA HIS A 227 -9.95 -7.10 19.84
C HIS A 227 -8.58 -7.37 19.21
N ARG A 228 -7.90 -6.36 18.66
CA ARG A 228 -6.53 -6.50 18.12
C ARG A 228 -5.54 -6.95 19.19
N ARG A 229 -5.65 -6.45 20.42
CA ARG A 229 -4.84 -6.92 21.56
C ARG A 229 -5.13 -8.38 21.91
N ASN A 230 -6.39 -8.81 21.88
CA ASN A 230 -6.75 -10.20 22.16
C ASN A 230 -6.29 -11.16 21.06
N ILE A 231 -6.43 -10.77 19.78
CA ILE A 231 -5.90 -11.52 18.63
C ILE A 231 -4.38 -11.70 18.82
N LYS A 232 -3.66 -10.65 19.19
CA LYS A 232 -2.22 -10.72 19.48
C LYS A 232 -1.87 -11.71 20.57
N ARG A 233 -2.63 -11.74 21.66
CA ARG A 233 -2.41 -12.68 22.76
C ARG A 233 -2.63 -14.13 22.33
N LYS A 234 -3.61 -14.39 21.46
CA LYS A 234 -3.98 -15.72 20.98
C LYS A 234 -3.11 -16.23 19.81
N ALA A 235 -2.52 -15.32 19.04
CA ALA A 235 -1.59 -15.69 17.98
C ALA A 235 -0.29 -16.23 18.60
N ASN A 236 -0.08 -17.54 18.57
CA ASN A 236 1.03 -18.21 19.27
C ASN A 236 2.13 -18.71 18.32
N ARG A 237 2.80 -17.79 17.59
CA ARG A 237 4.02 -18.08 16.80
C ARG A 237 4.93 -16.85 16.78
N ARG A 238 6.25 -17.04 16.82
CA ARG A 238 7.22 -15.97 17.16
C ARG A 238 7.35 -14.80 16.14
N ASP A 239 6.71 -14.85 14.97
CA ASP A 239 6.81 -13.77 13.96
C ASP A 239 5.50 -13.05 13.60
N LEU A 240 4.35 -13.69 13.79
CA LEU A 240 3.05 -13.20 13.33
C LEU A 240 2.31 -12.20 14.27
N PRO A 241 2.40 -12.31 15.61
CA PRO A 241 1.79 -11.39 16.58
C PRO A 241 2.32 -9.96 16.47
N GLU A 242 3.54 -9.88 15.99
CA GLU A 242 4.25 -8.63 15.82
C GLU A 242 3.98 -8.09 14.39
N LEU A 243 3.56 -8.94 13.46
CA LEU A 243 2.91 -8.58 12.19
C LEU A 243 1.47 -8.05 12.41
N LEU A 244 0.75 -8.50 13.45
CA LEU A 244 -0.51 -7.89 13.90
C LEU A 244 -0.38 -6.44 14.43
N ARG A 245 0.85 -5.92 14.59
CA ARG A 245 1.05 -4.49 14.87
C ARG A 245 1.06 -3.66 13.58
N LEU A 246 1.26 -4.28 12.41
CA LEU A 246 1.15 -3.70 11.06
C LEU A 246 -0.29 -3.72 10.51
N LEU A 247 -1.16 -4.41 11.21
CA LEU A 247 -2.40 -4.99 10.74
C LEU A 247 -3.49 -4.60 11.72
#